data_AF-A0A6V7KEF1-F1
#
_entry.id   AF-A0A6V7KEF1-F1
#
_cell.length_a   1.000
_cell.length_b   1.000
_cell.length_c   1.000
_cell.angle_alpha   90.00
_cell.angle_beta   90.00
_cell.angle_gamma   90.00
#
_symmetry.space_group_name_H-M   'P 1'
#
loop_
_entity.id
_entity.type
_entity.pdbx_description
1 polymer ?
#
loop_
_entity_poly.entity_id
_entity_poly.type
_entity_poly.pdbx_seq_one_letter_code
_entity_poly.pdbx_strand_id
1 'polypeptide(L)'
;MSEGYHGRWLAADYGGIPQRWLLVRSEQASQCEQKTLFKKLLKESTRELKAFAKLCAQHFACQTDAENALQHFVSGLKTLRIDHGHCHREQVYDNPGRPKTGQKPDGHKFRIEGHDFTCLEKVEEAYAQTGVFILATNDLSETLTMDELLPTYKAQQKVERDFSFLKSPDFLTSSLYLKKPERIEALLMVMTCSLMIYIRSRVSHT
;
A
#
# COMPACT_ATOMS: atom_id res chain seq x y z
N MET A 1 -12.74 -21.67 -16.57
CA MET A 1 -11.71 -20.62 -16.75
C MET A 1 -12.40 -19.27 -16.72
N SER A 2 -12.69 -18.78 -15.51
CA SER A 2 -13.42 -17.55 -15.26
C SER A 2 -12.56 -16.29 -15.50
N GLU A 3 -12.97 -15.43 -16.42
CA GLU A 3 -12.84 -13.96 -16.37
C GLU A 3 -11.54 -13.37 -15.77
N GLY A 4 -10.34 -13.76 -16.24
CA GLY A 4 -9.08 -13.12 -15.84
C GLY A 4 -8.69 -13.30 -14.37
N TYR A 5 -9.15 -14.38 -13.72
CA TYR A 5 -8.70 -14.79 -12.40
C TYR A 5 -7.76 -16.00 -12.52
N HIS A 6 -6.60 -15.90 -11.88
CA HIS A 6 -5.63 -17.00 -11.77
C HIS A 6 -5.41 -17.34 -10.31
N GLY A 7 -5.38 -18.63 -9.97
CA GLY A 7 -5.26 -19.04 -8.57
C GLY A 7 -4.29 -20.20 -8.37
N ARG A 8 -3.67 -20.24 -7.20
CA ARG A 8 -2.84 -21.37 -6.74
C ARG A 8 -3.19 -21.73 -5.31
N TRP A 9 -3.39 -23.02 -5.06
CA TRP A 9 -3.62 -23.56 -3.73
C TRP A 9 -2.30 -23.73 -2.96
N LEU A 10 -2.35 -23.42 -1.68
CA LEU A 10 -1.28 -23.57 -0.71
C LEU A 10 -1.84 -24.24 0.54
N ALA A 11 -1.11 -25.19 1.10
CA ALA A 11 -1.38 -25.69 2.44
C ALA A 11 -0.76 -24.73 3.45
N ALA A 12 -1.52 -24.37 4.49
CA ALA A 12 -1.07 -23.48 5.55
C ALA A 12 -1.57 -23.98 6.91
N ASP A 13 -0.90 -23.57 7.97
CA ASP A 13 -1.38 -23.76 9.35
C ASP A 13 -1.59 -22.38 9.97
N TYR A 14 -2.76 -22.18 10.58
CA TYR A 14 -3.06 -20.97 11.32
C TYR A 14 -3.56 -21.32 12.72
N GLY A 15 -2.74 -21.00 13.73
CA GLY A 15 -3.07 -21.27 15.13
C GLY A 15 -3.16 -22.75 15.47
N GLY A 16 -2.41 -23.63 14.79
CA GLY A 16 -2.45 -25.08 14.97
C GLY A 16 -3.64 -25.76 14.28
N ILE A 17 -4.37 -25.01 13.45
CA ILE A 17 -5.46 -25.52 12.63
C ILE A 17 -4.96 -25.58 11.18
N PRO A 18 -4.93 -26.77 10.56
CA PRO A 18 -4.58 -26.90 9.15
C PRO A 18 -5.67 -26.24 8.28
N GLN A 19 -5.22 -25.48 7.29
CA GLN A 19 -6.07 -24.74 6.36
C GLN A 19 -5.55 -24.86 4.93
N ARG A 20 -6.44 -24.62 3.97
CA ARG A 20 -6.09 -24.46 2.56
C ARG A 20 -6.28 -23.00 2.16
N TRP A 21 -5.25 -22.40 1.60
CA TRP A 21 -5.26 -21.03 1.12
C TRP A 21 -5.24 -21.02 -0.40
N LEU A 22 -6.16 -20.29 -1.00
CA LEU A 22 -6.17 -20.01 -2.43
C LEU A 22 -5.60 -18.60 -2.63
N LEU A 23 -4.39 -18.54 -3.18
CA LEU A 23 -3.80 -17.28 -3.64
C LEU A 23 -4.41 -16.95 -5.00
N VAL A 24 -5.14 -15.84 -5.09
CA VAL A 24 -5.83 -15.40 -6.30
C VAL A 24 -5.21 -14.12 -6.82
N ARG A 25 -4.92 -14.08 -8.12
CA ARG A 25 -4.60 -12.88 -8.87
C ARG A 25 -5.78 -12.52 -9.78
N SER A 26 -6.27 -11.30 -9.65
CA SER A 26 -7.31 -10.73 -10.49
C SER A 26 -6.72 -9.68 -11.43
N GLU A 27 -6.90 -9.87 -12.74
CA GLU A 27 -6.45 -8.89 -13.73
C GLU A 27 -7.14 -7.53 -13.56
N GLN A 28 -8.44 -7.52 -13.30
CA GLN A 28 -9.21 -6.29 -13.08
C GLN A 28 -8.74 -5.53 -11.84
N ALA A 29 -8.53 -6.22 -10.71
CA ALA A 29 -7.99 -5.60 -9.50
C ALA A 29 -6.57 -5.10 -9.73
N SER A 30 -5.74 -5.89 -10.43
CA SER A 30 -4.37 -5.50 -10.78
C SER A 30 -4.35 -4.21 -11.59
N GLN A 31 -5.17 -4.06 -12.63
CA GLN A 31 -5.24 -2.82 -13.42
C GLN A 31 -5.66 -1.60 -12.59
N CYS A 32 -6.63 -1.75 -11.70
CA CYS A 32 -7.07 -0.67 -10.81
C CYS A 32 -5.99 -0.28 -9.80
N GLU A 33 -5.34 -1.27 -9.18
CA GLU A 33 -4.28 -1.07 -8.21
C GLU A 33 -3.03 -0.49 -8.84
N GLN A 34 -2.65 -0.92 -10.05
CA GLN A 34 -1.50 -0.40 -10.79
C GLN A 34 -1.59 1.11 -11.02
N LYS A 35 -2.78 1.65 -11.31
CA LYS A 35 -2.98 3.11 -11.43
C LYS A 35 -2.71 3.84 -10.13
N THR A 36 -3.11 3.25 -9.01
CA THR A 36 -2.88 3.81 -7.67
C THR A 36 -1.42 3.65 -7.26
N LEU A 37 -0.81 2.50 -7.56
CA LEU A 37 0.59 2.20 -7.30
C LEU A 37 1.50 3.15 -8.06
N PHE A 38 1.24 3.38 -9.35
CA PHE A 38 1.99 4.35 -10.16
C PHE A 38 2.00 5.74 -9.52
N LYS A 39 0.83 6.23 -9.09
CA LYS A 39 0.72 7.53 -8.40
C LYS A 39 1.50 7.56 -7.09
N LYS A 40 1.48 6.47 -6.31
CA LYS A 40 2.25 6.35 -5.07
C LYS A 40 3.75 6.34 -5.34
N LEU A 41 4.21 5.52 -6.28
CA LEU A 41 5.62 5.42 -6.68
C LEU A 41 6.15 6.75 -7.19
N LEU A 42 5.39 7.46 -8.05
CA LEU A 42 5.76 8.79 -8.54
C LEU A 42 5.89 9.81 -7.39
N LYS A 43 4.97 9.78 -6.44
CA LYS A 43 5.00 10.69 -5.28
C LYS A 43 6.18 10.38 -4.36
N GLU A 44 6.47 9.10 -4.13
CA GLU A 44 7.59 8.66 -3.32
C GLU A 44 8.94 8.95 -3.98
N SER A 45 9.10 8.64 -5.27
CA SER A 45 10.32 8.97 -6.02
C SER A 45 10.56 10.48 -6.03
N THR A 46 9.55 11.29 -6.31
CA THR A 46 9.68 12.76 -6.27
C THR A 46 10.10 13.28 -4.87
N ARG A 47 9.60 12.65 -3.80
CA ARG A 47 9.99 13.00 -2.43
C ARG A 47 11.44 12.63 -2.16
N GLU A 48 11.86 11.43 -2.54
CA GLU A 48 13.23 10.94 -2.37
C GLU A 48 14.22 11.79 -3.21
N LEU A 49 13.87 12.13 -4.45
CA LEU A 49 14.65 13.04 -5.32
C LEU A 49 14.88 14.40 -4.68
N LYS A 50 13.82 15.03 -4.16
CA LYS A 50 13.93 16.33 -3.47
C LYS A 50 14.77 16.24 -2.21
N ALA A 51 14.66 15.14 -1.47
CA ALA A 51 15.45 14.93 -0.27
C ALA A 51 16.93 14.69 -0.61
N PHE A 52 17.23 13.97 -1.69
CA PHE A 52 18.59 13.79 -2.19
C PHE A 52 19.19 15.10 -2.67
N ALA A 53 18.45 15.90 -3.47
CA ALA A 53 18.90 17.23 -3.89
C ALA A 53 19.21 18.15 -2.70
N LYS A 54 18.39 18.07 -1.63
CA LYS A 54 18.64 18.81 -0.38
C LYS A 54 19.91 18.32 0.32
N LEU A 55 20.15 17.01 0.35
CA LEU A 55 21.36 16.41 0.93
C LEU A 55 22.61 16.82 0.15
N CYS A 56 22.57 16.83 -1.18
CA CYS A 56 23.67 17.28 -2.03
C CYS A 56 23.94 18.80 -1.88
N ALA A 57 22.93 19.60 -1.55
CA ALA A 57 23.11 21.03 -1.28
C ALA A 57 23.68 21.33 0.12
N GLN A 58 23.71 20.35 1.02
CA GLN A 58 24.27 20.52 2.36
C GLN A 58 25.80 20.45 2.34
N HIS A 59 26.40 21.29 3.18
CA HIS A 59 27.84 21.29 3.38
C HIS A 59 28.15 20.69 4.75
N PHE A 60 29.06 19.73 4.76
CA PHE A 60 29.51 19.04 5.96
C PHE A 60 30.90 19.54 6.36
N ALA A 61 31.17 19.55 7.67
CA ALA A 61 32.47 19.96 8.22
C ALA A 61 33.53 18.86 8.07
N CYS A 62 33.10 17.60 8.06
CA CYS A 62 33.96 16.42 7.96
C CYS A 62 33.48 15.47 6.85
N GLN A 63 34.42 14.76 6.23
CA GLN A 63 34.11 13.70 5.27
C GLN A 63 33.27 12.58 5.90
N THR A 64 33.62 12.17 7.11
CA THR A 64 32.92 11.09 7.82
C THR A 64 31.45 11.45 8.11
N ASP A 65 31.17 12.72 8.40
CA ASP A 65 29.80 13.18 8.63
C ASP A 65 28.96 13.13 7.34
N ALA A 66 29.56 13.50 6.20
CA ALA A 66 28.93 13.42 4.89
C ALA A 66 28.65 11.97 4.48
N GLU A 67 29.61 11.07 4.69
CA GLU A 67 29.45 9.64 4.41
C GLU A 67 28.37 8.99 5.29
N ASN A 68 28.34 9.32 6.59
CA ASN A 68 27.30 8.84 7.50
C ASN A 68 25.90 9.35 7.11
N ALA A 69 25.78 10.62 6.73
CA ALA A 69 24.52 11.20 6.27
C ALA A 69 24.03 10.52 4.99
N LEU A 70 24.94 10.22 4.04
CA LEU A 70 24.64 9.48 2.83
C LEU A 70 24.19 8.05 3.13
N GLN A 71 24.91 7.31 3.98
CA GLN A 71 24.53 5.94 4.35
C GLN A 71 23.16 5.88 5.03
N HIS A 72 22.91 6.79 5.97
CA HIS A 72 21.61 6.91 6.62
C HIS A 72 20.49 7.18 5.60
N PHE A 73 20.75 8.07 4.63
CA PHE A 73 19.79 8.36 3.57
C PHE A 73 19.52 7.14 2.68
N VAL A 74 20.56 6.44 2.23
CA VAL A 74 20.46 5.23 1.39
C VAL A 74 19.66 4.13 2.09
N SER A 75 19.85 3.95 3.40
CA SER A 75 19.11 2.93 4.17
C SER A 75 17.60 3.21 4.23
N GLY A 76 17.19 4.47 4.10
CA GLY A 76 15.79 4.89 4.09
C GLY A 76 15.11 4.86 2.71
N LEU A 77 15.86 4.63 1.63
CA LEU A 77 15.34 4.66 0.26
C LEU A 77 14.52 3.42 -0.04
N LYS A 78 13.27 3.63 -0.45
CA LYS A 78 12.37 2.55 -0.85
C LYS A 78 12.43 2.35 -2.35
N THR A 79 12.35 3.42 -3.13
CA THR A 79 12.13 3.34 -4.59
C THR A 79 13.39 3.68 -5.36
N LEU A 80 14.14 4.70 -4.94
CA LEU A 80 15.39 5.08 -5.56
C LEU A 80 16.56 4.18 -5.10
N ARG A 81 17.59 4.14 -5.94
CA ARG A 81 18.95 3.73 -5.58
C ARG A 81 19.90 4.88 -5.95
N ILE A 82 20.99 4.99 -5.19
CA ILE A 82 22.06 5.95 -5.45
C ILE A 82 23.28 5.14 -5.83
N ASP A 83 23.93 5.52 -6.93
CA ASP A 83 25.18 4.95 -7.41
C ASP A 83 26.25 6.04 -7.37
N HIS A 84 27.48 5.62 -7.10
CA HIS A 84 28.64 6.50 -7.01
C HIS A 84 28.43 7.72 -6.08
N GLY A 85 27.87 7.50 -4.89
CA GLY A 85 27.80 8.54 -3.86
C GLY A 85 29.18 8.88 -3.32
N HIS A 86 29.77 9.97 -3.79
CA HIS A 86 31.11 10.41 -3.43
C HIS A 86 31.08 11.75 -2.70
N CYS A 87 31.93 11.89 -1.68
CA CYS A 87 32.12 13.15 -0.98
C CYS A 87 33.21 13.95 -1.67
N HIS A 88 32.87 15.12 -2.21
CA HIS A 88 33.80 16.06 -2.80
C HIS A 88 34.24 17.12 -1.77
N ARG A 89 35.54 17.42 -1.73
CA ARG A 89 36.10 18.45 -0.86
C ARG A 89 36.13 19.79 -1.58
N GLU A 90 35.31 20.74 -1.14
CA GLU A 90 35.32 22.12 -1.61
C GLU A 90 36.18 23.03 -0.73
N GLN A 91 36.88 23.95 -1.39
CA GLN A 91 37.69 24.98 -0.73
C GLN A 91 36.81 26.21 -0.46
N VAL A 92 36.83 26.68 0.78
CA VAL A 92 36.07 27.87 1.20
C VAL A 92 37.02 29.05 1.36
N TYR A 93 36.58 30.22 0.89
CA TYR A 93 37.27 31.50 1.02
C TYR A 93 36.32 32.49 1.70
N ASP A 94 36.78 33.18 2.75
CA ASP A 94 35.92 34.02 3.61
C ASP A 94 35.49 35.34 2.95
N ASN A 95 36.22 35.78 1.92
CA ASN A 95 35.95 37.04 1.24
C ASN A 95 35.03 36.87 0.02
N PRO A 96 33.95 37.67 -0.11
CA PRO A 96 33.11 37.66 -1.31
C PRO A 96 33.89 38.19 -2.53
N GLY A 97 34.10 37.34 -3.54
CA GLY A 97 34.78 37.69 -4.79
C GLY A 97 35.60 36.53 -5.37
N ARG A 98 36.11 36.71 -6.60
CA ARG A 98 37.05 35.74 -7.20
C ARG A 98 38.36 35.75 -6.38
N PRO A 99 38.82 34.59 -5.87
CA PRO A 99 40.03 34.54 -5.05
C PRO A 99 41.23 35.10 -5.83
N LYS A 100 42.09 35.87 -5.14
CA LYS A 100 43.31 36.41 -5.75
C LYS A 100 44.24 35.24 -6.11
N THR A 101 44.93 35.34 -7.24
CA THR A 101 45.84 34.30 -7.73
C THR A 101 46.87 33.93 -6.65
N GLY A 102 46.78 32.71 -6.10
CA GLY A 102 47.68 32.19 -5.07
C GLY A 102 47.18 32.28 -3.62
N GLN A 103 45.94 32.70 -3.36
CA GLN A 103 45.37 32.70 -2.00
C GLN A 103 45.12 31.28 -1.49
N LYS A 104 45.60 30.97 -0.28
CA LYS A 104 45.32 29.68 0.39
C LYS A 104 43.86 29.68 0.90
N PRO A 105 43.14 28.56 0.79
CA PRO A 105 41.76 28.47 1.27
C PRO A 105 41.68 28.61 2.78
N ASP A 106 40.68 29.33 3.26
CA ASP A 106 40.45 29.61 4.69
C ASP A 106 39.84 28.40 5.42
N GLY A 107 39.27 27.44 4.67
CA GLY A 107 38.81 26.16 5.19
C GLY A 107 38.39 25.16 4.11
N HIS A 108 37.94 23.99 4.55
CA HIS A 108 37.38 22.94 3.69
C HIS A 108 35.95 22.61 4.11
N LYS A 109 35.06 22.44 3.14
CA LYS A 109 33.72 21.87 3.31
C LYS A 109 33.57 20.64 2.44
N PHE A 110 32.76 19.69 2.86
CA PHE A 110 32.48 18.48 2.10
C PHE A 110 31.06 18.54 1.56
N ARG A 111 30.89 18.18 0.29
CA ARG A 111 29.59 18.09 -0.39
C ARG A 111 29.41 16.69 -0.95
N ILE A 112 28.18 16.19 -0.91
CA ILE A 112 27.83 14.89 -1.47
C ILE A 112 27.46 15.08 -2.94
N GLU A 113 28.03 14.26 -3.81
CA GLU A 113 27.64 14.12 -5.21
C GLU A 113 27.34 12.66 -5.50
N GLY A 114 26.37 12.40 -6.38
CA GLY A 114 26.01 11.05 -6.76
C GLY A 114 24.89 11.06 -7.78
N HIS A 115 24.68 9.91 -8.41
CA HIS A 115 23.62 9.73 -9.38
C HIS A 115 22.48 8.93 -8.74
N ASP A 116 21.28 9.51 -8.76
CA ASP A 116 20.05 8.84 -8.40
C ASP A 116 19.40 8.19 -9.63
N PHE A 117 18.82 7.02 -9.43
CA PHE A 117 18.02 6.33 -10.45
C PHE A 117 16.91 5.55 -9.78
N THR A 118 15.83 5.36 -10.55
CA THR A 118 14.73 4.51 -10.13
C THR A 118 15.11 3.05 -10.35
N CYS A 119 14.98 2.23 -9.31
CA CYS A 119 15.25 0.80 -9.42
C CYS A 119 14.07 0.10 -10.11
N LEU A 120 14.27 -0.30 -11.38
CA LEU A 120 13.23 -0.98 -12.17
C LEU A 120 12.81 -2.31 -11.54
N GLU A 121 13.74 -3.07 -10.97
CA GLU A 121 13.45 -4.35 -10.29
C GLU A 121 12.40 -4.16 -9.17
N LYS A 122 12.61 -3.17 -8.29
CA LYS A 122 11.67 -2.87 -7.20
C LYS A 122 10.30 -2.42 -7.71
N VAL A 123 10.29 -1.69 -8.83
CA VAL A 123 9.04 -1.28 -9.49
C VAL A 123 8.33 -2.51 -10.02
N GLU A 124 9.01 -3.39 -10.77
CA GLU A 124 8.45 -4.62 -11.31
C GLU A 124 7.90 -5.55 -10.22
N GLU A 125 8.64 -5.73 -9.12
CA GLU A 125 8.18 -6.51 -7.97
C GLU A 125 6.90 -5.92 -7.36
N ALA A 126 6.84 -4.60 -7.17
CA ALA A 126 5.65 -3.93 -6.66
C ALA A 126 4.45 -4.09 -7.61
N TYR A 127 4.67 -4.04 -8.92
CA TYR A 127 3.64 -4.30 -9.93
C TYR A 127 3.18 -5.76 -9.93
N ALA A 128 4.10 -6.71 -9.76
CA ALA A 128 3.80 -8.14 -9.71
C ALA A 128 2.91 -8.52 -8.51
N GLN A 129 3.01 -7.77 -7.41
CA GLN A 129 2.20 -7.97 -6.20
C GLN A 129 0.78 -7.36 -6.28
N THR A 130 0.45 -6.62 -7.36
CA THR A 130 -0.87 -6.00 -7.50
C THR A 130 -1.97 -6.98 -7.86
N GLY A 131 -3.17 -6.73 -7.32
CA GLY A 131 -4.37 -7.52 -7.59
C GLY A 131 -4.30 -8.94 -7.04
N VAL A 132 -3.42 -9.19 -6.07
CA VAL A 132 -3.27 -10.47 -5.40
C VAL A 132 -3.98 -10.44 -4.05
N PHE A 133 -4.80 -11.45 -3.78
CA PHE A 133 -5.47 -11.63 -2.48
C PHE A 133 -5.54 -13.12 -2.12
N ILE A 134 -5.75 -13.40 -0.84
CA ILE A 134 -5.78 -14.77 -0.30
C ILE A 134 -7.21 -15.08 0.17
N LEU A 135 -7.71 -16.25 -0.22
CA LEU A 135 -8.92 -16.84 0.34
C LEU A 135 -8.53 -18.05 1.19
N ALA A 136 -8.76 -17.98 2.49
CA ALA A 136 -8.50 -19.09 3.41
C ALA A 136 -9.79 -19.91 3.62
N THR A 137 -9.67 -21.23 3.55
CA THR A 137 -10.76 -22.17 3.87
C THR A 137 -10.28 -23.23 4.87
N ASN A 138 -11.17 -23.60 5.78
CA ASN A 138 -10.98 -24.75 6.68
C ASN A 138 -11.34 -26.06 5.99
N ASP A 139 -11.86 -26.01 4.76
CA ASP A 139 -12.14 -27.19 3.97
C ASP A 139 -10.83 -27.77 3.40
N LEU A 140 -10.43 -28.91 3.96
CA LEU A 140 -9.23 -29.65 3.54
C LEU A 140 -9.49 -30.53 2.32
N SER A 141 -10.74 -30.68 1.87
CA SER A 141 -11.10 -31.53 0.73
C SER A 141 -10.58 -30.96 -0.58
N GLU A 142 -9.93 -31.77 -1.41
CA GLU A 142 -9.46 -31.36 -2.74
C GLU A 142 -10.60 -31.15 -3.75
N THR A 143 -11.84 -31.44 -3.37
CA THR A 143 -13.03 -31.29 -4.21
C THR A 143 -13.43 -29.84 -4.41
N LEU A 144 -13.10 -28.95 -3.46
CA LEU A 144 -13.43 -27.53 -3.56
C LEU A 144 -12.58 -26.86 -4.65
N THR A 145 -13.21 -26.52 -5.76
CA THR A 145 -12.54 -25.88 -6.88
C THR A 145 -12.51 -24.35 -6.73
N MET A 146 -11.56 -23.72 -7.42
CA MET A 146 -11.49 -22.25 -7.48
C MET A 146 -12.76 -21.63 -8.09
N ASP A 147 -13.34 -22.28 -9.10
CA ASP A 147 -14.55 -21.83 -9.78
C ASP A 147 -15.80 -21.86 -8.86
N GLU A 148 -15.79 -22.65 -7.78
CA GLU A 148 -16.86 -22.67 -6.75
C GLU A 148 -16.59 -21.69 -5.59
N LEU A 149 -15.32 -21.61 -5.15
CA LEU A 149 -14.95 -20.77 -4.01
C LEU A 149 -15.04 -19.27 -4.34
N LEU A 150 -14.63 -18.87 -5.55
CA LEU A 150 -14.62 -17.45 -5.95
C LEU A 150 -16.02 -16.82 -5.98
N PRO A 151 -17.04 -17.42 -6.62
CA PRO A 151 -18.41 -16.91 -6.58
C PRO A 151 -18.97 -16.85 -5.15
N THR A 152 -18.70 -17.86 -4.34
CA THR A 152 -19.15 -17.92 -2.94
C THR A 152 -18.58 -16.75 -2.14
N TYR A 153 -17.28 -16.49 -2.27
CA TYR A 153 -16.62 -15.33 -1.65
C TYR A 153 -17.20 -14.00 -2.13
N LYS A 154 -17.40 -13.83 -3.45
CA LYS A 154 -18.00 -12.60 -4.01
C LYS A 154 -19.44 -12.38 -3.54
N ALA A 155 -20.21 -13.45 -3.37
CA ALA A 155 -21.57 -13.38 -2.86
C ALA A 155 -21.64 -12.88 -1.41
N GLN A 156 -20.63 -13.19 -0.59
CA GLN A 156 -20.56 -12.68 0.80
C GLN A 156 -20.49 -11.16 0.86
N GLN A 157 -19.70 -10.51 -0.02
CA GLN A 157 -19.62 -9.04 -0.07
C GLN A 157 -20.96 -8.38 -0.44
N LYS A 158 -21.77 -9.05 -1.27
CA LYS A 158 -23.11 -8.57 -1.63
C LYS A 158 -24.01 -8.52 -0.39
N VAL A 159 -23.99 -9.57 0.43
CA VAL A 159 -24.75 -9.63 1.68
C VAL A 159 -24.35 -8.49 2.63
N GLU A 160 -23.06 -8.24 2.83
CA GLU A 160 -22.62 -7.15 3.70
C GLU A 160 -23.09 -5.78 3.23
N ARG A 161 -23.08 -5.52 1.92
CA ARG A 161 -23.59 -4.28 1.35
C ARG A 161 -25.10 -4.15 1.56
N ASP A 162 -25.85 -5.22 1.34
CA ASP A 162 -27.31 -5.22 1.49
C ASP A 162 -27.76 -5.00 2.94
N PHE A 163 -26.97 -5.47 3.92
CA PHE A 163 -27.21 -5.26 5.35
C PHE A 163 -26.47 -4.04 5.94
N SER A 164 -25.66 -3.32 5.16
CA SER A 164 -24.95 -2.12 5.62
C SER A 164 -25.89 -1.04 6.14
N PHE A 165 -27.12 -0.99 5.63
CA PHE A 165 -28.17 -0.08 6.09
C PHE A 165 -28.46 -0.21 7.59
N LEU A 166 -28.45 -1.43 8.14
CA LEU A 166 -28.67 -1.67 9.57
C LEU A 166 -27.52 -1.17 10.44
N LYS A 167 -26.31 -1.07 9.87
CA LYS A 167 -25.11 -0.64 10.58
C LYS A 167 -24.92 0.89 10.54
N SER A 168 -25.69 1.59 9.71
CA SER A 168 -25.58 3.05 9.56
C SER A 168 -26.06 3.77 10.82
N PRO A 169 -25.23 4.63 11.45
CA PRO A 169 -25.59 5.32 12.68
C PRO A 169 -26.80 6.24 12.48
N ASP A 170 -26.97 6.82 11.30
CA ASP A 170 -28.09 7.70 10.94
C ASP A 170 -29.45 7.00 11.07
N PHE A 171 -29.50 5.69 10.83
CA PHE A 171 -30.75 4.94 10.87
C PHE A 171 -31.20 4.65 12.32
N LEU A 172 -30.27 4.18 13.17
CA LEU A 172 -30.57 3.75 14.53
C LEU A 172 -30.64 4.91 15.54
N THR A 173 -29.89 5.99 15.33
CA THR A 173 -29.74 7.07 16.34
C THR A 173 -30.74 8.20 16.19
N SER A 174 -31.29 8.44 14.99
CA SER A 174 -32.10 9.64 14.73
C SER A 174 -33.62 9.38 14.67
N SER A 175 -34.06 8.17 14.29
CA SER A 175 -35.47 7.92 13.93
C SER A 175 -36.31 7.24 15.02
N LEU A 176 -35.69 6.48 15.93
CA LEU A 176 -36.40 5.58 16.83
C LEU A 176 -35.85 5.72 18.26
N TYR A 177 -36.46 6.61 19.06
CA TYR A 177 -36.16 6.83 20.48
C TYR A 177 -36.57 5.62 21.35
N LEU A 178 -35.95 4.46 21.12
CA LEU A 178 -36.21 3.22 21.83
C LEU A 178 -35.25 3.11 23.02
N LYS A 179 -35.82 3.19 24.24
CA LYS A 179 -35.06 3.11 25.50
C LYS A 179 -35.01 1.71 26.11
N LYS A 180 -35.88 0.81 25.66
CA LYS A 180 -36.05 -0.54 26.23
C LYS A 180 -35.45 -1.59 25.29
N PRO A 181 -34.61 -2.52 25.79
CA PRO A 181 -33.92 -3.51 24.97
C PRO A 181 -34.90 -4.40 24.19
N GLU A 182 -36.03 -4.78 24.78
CA GLU A 182 -37.03 -5.65 24.15
C GLU A 182 -37.65 -5.01 22.90
N ARG A 183 -37.81 -3.67 22.92
CA ARG A 183 -38.33 -2.93 21.76
C ARG A 183 -37.30 -2.79 20.66
N ILE A 184 -36.02 -2.69 21.01
CA ILE A 184 -34.91 -2.64 20.05
C ILE A 184 -34.81 -3.99 19.35
N GLU A 185 -34.86 -5.09 20.09
CA GLU A 185 -34.84 -6.45 19.53
C GLU A 185 -36.02 -6.71 18.61
N ALA A 186 -37.25 -6.38 19.04
CA ALA A 186 -38.45 -6.55 18.21
C ALA A 186 -38.38 -5.73 16.92
N LEU A 187 -37.90 -4.48 16.99
CA LEU A 187 -37.72 -3.65 15.82
C LEU A 187 -36.65 -4.24 14.88
N LEU A 188 -35.49 -4.61 15.40
CA LEU A 188 -34.41 -5.21 14.61
C LEU A 188 -34.87 -6.49 13.91
N MET A 189 -35.68 -7.30 14.56
CA MET A 189 -36.27 -8.50 13.96
C MET A 189 -37.21 -8.17 12.81
N VAL A 190 -38.18 -7.26 13.01
CA VAL A 190 -39.11 -6.83 11.94
C VAL A 190 -38.35 -6.24 10.77
N MET A 191 -37.36 -5.38 11.05
CA MET A 191 -36.50 -4.77 10.04
C MET A 191 -35.69 -5.78 9.24
N THR A 192 -35.06 -6.75 9.92
CA THR A 192 -34.28 -7.81 9.28
C THR A 192 -35.20 -8.63 8.36
N CYS A 193 -36.42 -8.96 8.81
CA CYS A 193 -37.42 -9.62 7.97
C CYS A 193 -37.84 -8.79 6.76
N SER A 194 -38.10 -7.49 6.93
CA SER A 194 -38.43 -6.58 5.83
C SER A 194 -37.29 -6.48 4.81
N LEU A 195 -36.03 -6.39 5.27
CA LEU A 195 -34.84 -6.39 4.42
C LEU A 195 -34.69 -7.70 3.65
N MET A 196 -34.90 -8.86 4.29
CA MET A 196 -34.86 -10.15 3.59
C MET A 196 -35.91 -10.23 2.47
N ILE A 197 -37.14 -9.76 2.70
CA ILE A 197 -38.19 -9.70 1.68
C ILE A 197 -37.79 -8.74 0.55
N TYR A 198 -37.26 -7.57 0.90
CA TYR A 198 -36.80 -6.57 -0.06
C TYR A 198 -35.68 -7.09 -0.96
N ILE A 199 -34.65 -7.71 -0.38
CA ILE A 199 -33.53 -8.32 -1.11
C ILE A 199 -34.07 -9.41 -2.06
N ARG A 200 -34.96 -10.27 -1.57
CA ARG A 200 -35.61 -11.31 -2.40
C ARG A 200 -36.36 -10.70 -3.58
N SER A 201 -37.18 -9.67 -3.34
CA SER A 201 -37.94 -8.99 -4.39
C SER A 201 -37.05 -8.30 -5.42
N ARG A 202 -35.88 -7.79 -5.00
CA ARG A 202 -34.92 -7.13 -5.89
C ARG A 202 -34.20 -8.12 -6.80
N VAL A 203 -33.90 -9.32 -6.31
CA VAL A 203 -33.27 -10.39 -7.10
C VAL A 203 -34.22 -10.93 -8.19
N SER A 204 -35.54 -10.86 -8.00
CA SER A 204 -36.52 -11.31 -9.02
C SER A 204 -36.67 -10.37 -10.23
N HIS A 205 -36.09 -9.17 -10.21
CA HIS A 205 -36.21 -8.15 -11.26
C HIS A 205 -34.90 -7.85 -12.00
N THR A 206 -33.87 -8.67 -11.80
CA THR A 206 -32.58 -8.61 -12.51
C THR A 206 -32.22 -10.00 -13.00
#